data_AF-A0A533UBG7-F1
#
_entry.id   AF-A0A533UBG7-F1
#
_cell.length_a   1.000
_cell.length_b   1.000
_cell.length_c   1.000
_cell.angle_alpha   90.00
_cell.angle_beta   90.00
_cell.angle_gamma   90.00
#
_symmetry.space_group_name_H-M   'P 1'
#
loop_
_entity.id
_entity.type
_entity.pdbx_description
1 polymer ?
#
loop_
_entity_poly.entity_id
_entity_poly.type
_entity_poly.pdbx_seq_one_letter_code
_entity_poly.pdbx_strand_id
1 'polypeptide(L)'
;MADSESFGIKNGYGNQAVQWMNDEAKKLDWKFEARLYGYEITTKNFGSFEMYSWIGDPKTARDLVIRASKRFKIKVIEGGYKSRQLILKLERSEYG
;
A
#
# COMPACT_ATOMS: atom_id res chain seq x y z
N MET A 1 15.78 -2.78 -13.32
CA MET A 1 14.57 -2.04 -12.88
C MET A 1 14.43 -2.33 -11.41
N ALA A 2 15.07 -1.49 -10.59
CA ALA A 2 15.32 -1.74 -9.18
C ALA A 2 14.00 -1.82 -8.39
N ASP A 3 14.00 -2.63 -7.35
CA ASP A 3 12.94 -2.93 -6.38
C ASP A 3 12.08 -1.72 -6.02
N SER A 4 11.15 -1.37 -6.92
CA SER A 4 10.24 -0.25 -6.71
C SER A 4 9.19 -0.76 -5.74
N GLU A 5 9.35 -0.42 -4.46
CA GLU A 5 8.38 -0.71 -3.40
C GLU A 5 7.01 -0.22 -3.88
N SER A 6 6.17 -1.11 -4.39
CA SER A 6 4.97 -0.73 -5.16
C SER A 6 3.75 -1.14 -4.38
N PHE A 7 2.96 -0.21 -3.87
CA PHE A 7 1.70 -0.56 -3.23
C PHE A 7 0.55 -0.51 -4.24
N GLY A 8 -0.54 -1.20 -3.91
CA GLY A 8 -1.80 -1.16 -4.63
C GLY A 8 -2.94 -0.78 -3.70
N ILE A 9 -3.86 0.03 -4.19
CA ILE A 9 -5.09 0.45 -3.50
C ILE A 9 -6.28 -0.16 -4.22
N LYS A 10 -7.31 -0.61 -3.49
CA LYS A 10 -8.54 -1.14 -4.09
C LYS A 10 -9.02 -0.25 -5.25
N ASN A 11 -9.34 -0.88 -6.37
CA ASN A 11 -9.84 -0.21 -7.56
C ASN A 11 -11.06 0.69 -7.26
N GLY A 12 -11.05 1.89 -7.84
CA GLY A 12 -12.03 2.96 -7.62
C GLY A 12 -11.66 3.92 -6.49
N TYR A 13 -10.55 3.69 -5.78
CA TYR A 13 -10.09 4.53 -4.68
C TYR A 13 -8.70 5.14 -4.90
N GLY A 14 -7.99 4.77 -5.97
CA GLY A 14 -6.61 5.18 -6.22
C GLY A 14 -6.42 6.69 -6.09
N ASN A 15 -7.20 7.48 -6.85
CA ASN A 15 -7.07 8.94 -6.87
C ASN A 15 -7.28 9.55 -5.47
N GLN A 16 -8.39 9.19 -4.83
CA GLN A 16 -8.77 9.75 -3.53
C GLN A 16 -7.76 9.37 -2.42
N ALA A 17 -7.32 8.11 -2.40
CA ALA A 17 -6.41 7.62 -1.38
C ALA A 17 -4.98 8.14 -1.58
N VAL A 18 -4.47 8.19 -2.81
CA VAL A 18 -3.15 8.77 -3.11
C VAL A 18 -3.10 10.25 -2.80
N GLN A 19 -4.12 11.01 -3.22
CA GLN A 19 -4.23 12.43 -2.88
C GLN A 19 -4.25 12.62 -1.36
N TRP A 20 -5.10 11.86 -0.66
CA TRP A 20 -5.19 11.96 0.79
C TRP A 20 -3.86 11.64 1.49
N MET A 21 -3.13 10.59 1.07
CA MET A 21 -1.83 10.26 1.65
C MET A 21 -0.81 11.39 1.45
N ASN A 22 -0.77 12.01 0.28
CA ASN A 22 0.11 13.15 0.01
C ASN A 22 -0.25 14.37 0.86
N ASP A 23 -1.54 14.68 1.01
CA ASP A 23 -2.00 15.79 1.83
C ASP A 23 -1.72 15.55 3.31
N GLU A 24 -1.90 14.32 3.77
CA GLU A 24 -1.62 13.94 5.16
C GLU A 24 -0.12 13.97 5.46
N ALA A 25 0.72 13.50 4.53
CA ALA A 25 2.17 13.60 4.65
C ALA A 25 2.63 15.06 4.78
N LYS A 26 2.08 15.96 3.94
CA LYS A 26 2.37 17.41 4.01
C LYS A 26 1.99 18.01 5.36
N LYS A 27 0.83 17.67 5.92
CA LYS A 27 0.40 18.17 7.23
C LYS A 27 1.33 17.73 8.37
N LEU A 28 1.90 16.52 8.26
CA LEU A 28 2.77 15.93 9.26
C LEU A 28 4.26 16.27 9.02
N ASP A 29 4.59 17.05 8.00
CA ASP A 29 5.96 17.32 7.53
C ASP A 29 6.75 16.04 7.24
N TRP A 30 6.06 15.05 6.67
CA TRP A 30 6.64 13.75 6.33
C TRP A 30 7.14 13.74 4.89
N LYS A 31 8.35 13.20 4.69
CA LYS A 31 8.92 12.95 3.37
C LYS A 31 8.20 11.78 2.71
N PHE A 32 7.12 12.08 1.99
CA PHE A 32 6.35 11.11 1.23
C PHE A 32 5.66 11.78 0.04
N GLU A 33 5.78 11.17 -1.13
CA GLU A 33 4.98 11.51 -2.31
C GLU A 33 4.61 10.22 -3.06
N ALA A 34 3.32 10.05 -3.34
CA ALA A 34 2.77 8.94 -4.09
C ALA A 34 2.10 9.40 -5.39
N ARG A 35 2.18 8.56 -6.42
CA ARG A 35 1.58 8.81 -7.74
C ARG A 35 1.07 7.51 -8.37
N LEU A 36 -0.18 7.53 -8.81
CA LEU A 36 -0.74 6.48 -9.66
C LEU A 36 -0.04 6.46 -11.02
N TYR A 37 0.22 5.28 -11.55
CA TYR A 37 0.83 5.12 -12.88
C TYR A 37 -0.09 4.40 -13.88
N GLY A 38 -1.39 4.35 -13.59
CA GLY A 38 -2.41 3.83 -14.53
C GLY A 38 -2.35 2.32 -14.75
N TYR A 39 -1.70 1.57 -13.85
CA TYR A 39 -1.61 0.12 -13.91
C TYR A 39 -2.50 -0.51 -12.84
N GLU A 40 -3.12 -1.63 -13.20
CA GLU A 40 -3.99 -2.38 -12.31
C GLU A 40 -3.56 -3.83 -12.21
N ILE A 41 -3.66 -4.39 -11.00
CA ILE A 41 -3.48 -5.82 -10.75
C ILE A 41 -4.81 -6.39 -10.29
N THR A 42 -5.27 -7.44 -10.97
CA THR A 42 -6.44 -8.21 -10.54
C THR A 42 -5.99 -9.51 -9.89
N THR A 43 -6.48 -9.75 -8.67
CA THR A 43 -6.23 -10.98 -7.92
C THR A 43 -7.48 -11.84 -7.91
N LYS A 44 -7.31 -13.17 -7.96
CA LYS A 44 -8.43 -14.11 -8.01
C LYS A 44 -9.38 -14.00 -6.81
N ASN A 45 -8.83 -13.74 -5.62
CA ASN A 45 -9.59 -13.79 -4.36
C ASN A 45 -9.68 -12.45 -3.61
N PHE A 46 -8.86 -11.45 -3.95
CA PHE A 46 -8.78 -10.19 -3.19
C PHE A 46 -9.31 -8.98 -3.95
N GLY A 47 -9.65 -9.15 -5.23
CA GLY A 47 -10.16 -8.10 -6.12
C GLY A 47 -9.05 -7.41 -6.92
N SER A 48 -9.40 -6.26 -7.49
CA SER A 48 -8.51 -5.44 -8.33
C SER A 48 -7.93 -4.26 -7.57
N PHE A 49 -6.70 -3.91 -7.90
CA PHE A 49 -5.92 -2.87 -7.23
C PHE A 49 -5.31 -1.93 -8.26
N GLU A 50 -5.50 -0.64 -8.07
CA GLU A 50 -4.78 0.43 -8.76
C GLU A 50 -3.41 0.58 -8.12
N MET A 51 -2.37 0.44 -8.93
CA MET A 51 -0.99 0.49 -8.47
C MET A 51 -0.47 1.92 -8.49
N TYR A 52 0.38 2.24 -7.51
CA TYR A 52 1.05 3.52 -7.42
C TYR A 52 2.51 3.34 -7.00
N SER A 53 3.34 4.27 -7.44
CA SER A 53 4.72 4.42 -6.97
C SER A 53 4.77 5.47 -5.88
N TRP A 54 5.77 5.40 -5.02
CA TRP A 54 6.00 6.42 -4.02
C TRP A 54 7.50 6.65 -3.80
N ILE A 55 7.82 7.81 -3.24
CA ILE A 55 9.16 8.17 -2.76
C ILE A 55 9.03 8.65 -1.32
N GLY A 56 10.02 8.36 -0.48
CA GLY A 56 9.98 8.75 0.94
C GLY A 56 10.67 7.76 1.86
N ASP A 57 10.37 7.85 3.16
CA ASP A 57 10.78 6.85 4.14
C ASP A 57 9.84 5.63 4.12
N PRO A 58 10.35 4.38 4.10
CA PRO A 58 9.52 3.18 4.06
C PRO A 58 8.57 2.99 5.25
N LYS A 59 8.95 3.43 6.46
CA LYS A 59 8.05 3.36 7.63
C LYS A 59 6.92 4.36 7.47
N THR A 60 7.23 5.58 7.02
CA THR A 60 6.24 6.61 6.68
C THR A 60 5.27 6.12 5.63
N ALA A 61 5.75 5.51 4.53
CA ALA A 61 4.91 5.00 3.47
C ALA A 61 3.93 3.93 3.99
N ARG A 62 4.42 2.94 4.74
CA ARG A 62 3.57 1.90 5.34
C ARG A 62 2.52 2.46 6.29
N ASP A 63 2.91 3.40 7.14
CA ASP A 63 1.99 4.00 8.09
C ASP A 63 0.88 4.78 7.36
N LEU A 64 1.22 5.58 6.36
CA LEU A 64 0.24 6.29 5.53
C LEU A 64 -0.71 5.34 4.80
N VAL A 65 -0.22 4.23 4.27
CA VAL A 65 -1.03 3.21 3.60
C VAL A 65 -2.01 2.54 4.55
N ILE A 66 -1.57 2.17 5.74
CA ILE A 66 -2.43 1.60 6.78
C ILE A 66 -3.50 2.61 7.20
N ARG A 67 -3.13 3.88 7.38
CA ARG A 67 -4.09 4.94 7.71
C ARG A 67 -5.10 5.17 6.58
N ALA A 68 -4.67 5.16 5.32
CA ALA A 68 -5.55 5.27 4.15
C ALA A 68 -6.55 4.11 4.10
N SER A 69 -6.05 2.88 4.27
CA SER A 69 -6.87 1.66 4.32
C SER A 69 -7.96 1.76 5.39
N LYS A 70 -7.60 2.16 6.62
CA LYS A 70 -8.56 2.34 7.72
C LYS A 70 -9.55 3.46 7.46
N ARG A 71 -9.08 4.62 6.97
CA ARG A 71 -9.90 5.81 6.70
C ARG A 71 -10.98 5.52 5.67
N PHE A 72 -10.61 4.88 4.56
CA PHE A 72 -11.52 4.61 3.45
C PHE A 72 -12.19 3.23 3.53
N LYS A 73 -11.85 2.42 4.53
CA LYS A 73 -12.33 1.03 4.70
C LYS A 73 -12.07 0.19 3.45
N ILE A 74 -10.86 0.30 2.91
CA ILE A 74 -10.44 -0.37 1.66
C ILE A 74 -9.28 -1.33 1.86
N LYS A 75 -9.19 -2.33 0.99
CA LYS A 75 -8.04 -3.23 0.90
C LYS A 75 -6.87 -2.53 0.22
N VAL A 76 -5.66 -2.88 0.63
CA VAL A 76 -4.39 -2.44 0.04
C VAL A 76 -3.46 -3.64 -0.10
N ILE A 77 -2.52 -3.59 -1.03
CA ILE A 77 -1.46 -4.59 -1.21
C ILE A 77 -0.09 -3.91 -1.22
N GLU A 78 0.94 -4.62 -0.77
CA GLU A 78 2.35 -4.19 -0.83
C GLU A 78 3.09 -5.14 -1.78
N GLY A 79 3.59 -4.60 -2.88
CA GLY A 79 4.45 -5.27 -3.84
C GLY A 79 5.90 -5.08 -3.45
N GLY A 80 6.59 -6.20 -3.21
CA GLY A 80 8.05 -6.20 -3.05
C GLY A 80 8.61 -6.27 -1.62
N TYR A 81 7.81 -6.52 -0.58
CA TYR A 81 8.39 -6.85 0.73
C TYR A 81 8.57 -8.36 0.92
N LYS A 82 9.84 -8.79 0.91
CA LYS A 82 10.36 -10.18 1.03
C LYS A 82 9.29 -11.27 1.08
N SER A 83 9.13 -11.92 -0.07
CA SER A 83 8.60 -13.27 -0.23
C SER A 83 9.02 -14.19 0.93
N ARG A 84 8.03 -14.85 1.51
CA ARG A 84 8.10 -16.03 2.42
C ARG A 84 8.23 -15.83 3.93
N GLN A 85 8.75 -14.75 4.51
CA GLN A 85 8.89 -14.71 5.99
C GLN A 85 7.65 -14.25 6.78
N LEU A 86 6.85 -13.32 6.26
CA LEU A 86 5.65 -12.86 6.97
C LEU A 86 4.45 -13.81 6.78
N ILE A 87 4.36 -14.48 5.62
CA ILE A 87 3.33 -15.48 5.35
C ILE A 87 3.51 -16.70 6.27
N LEU A 88 4.76 -17.15 6.49
CA LEU A 88 5.04 -18.30 7.37
C LEU A 88 4.76 -18.01 8.86
N LYS A 89 4.76 -16.74 9.28
CA LYS A 89 4.56 -16.36 10.69
C LYS A 89 3.08 -16.32 11.09
N LEU A 90 2.17 -16.24 10.14
CA LEU A 90 0.72 -16.30 10.39
C LEU A 90 0.18 -17.75 10.39
N GLU A 91 0.79 -18.67 9.63
CA GLU A 91 0.36 -20.09 9.64
C GLU A 91 0.76 -20.87 10.91
N ARG A 92 1.54 -20.27 11.82
CA ARG A 92 2.10 -20.98 12.98
C ARG A 92 1.52 -20.57 14.35
N SER A 93 0.38 -19.88 14.36
CA SER A 93 -0.27 -19.38 15.59
C SER A 93 -1.70 -19.89 15.82
N GLU A 94 -2.10 -21.02 15.23
CA GLU A 94 -3.38 -21.69 15.55
C GLU A 94 -3.21 -23.15 15.98
N TYR A 95 -2.20 -23.43 16.80
CA TYR A 95 -2.24 -24.60 17.69
C TYR A 95 -1.64 -24.22 19.05
N GLY A 96 -2.54 -23.98 20.00
CA GLY A 96 -2.33 -23.90 21.43
C GLY A 96 -3.63 -24.26 22.11
#